data_AF-A0A941A898-F1
#
_entry.id   AF-A0A941A898-F1
#
_cell.length_a   1.000
_cell.length_b   1.000
_cell.length_c   1.000
_cell.angle_alpha   90.00
_cell.angle_beta   90.00
_cell.angle_gamma   90.00
#
_symmetry.space_group_name_H-M   'P 1'
#
loop_
_entity.id
_entity.type
_entity.pdbx_description
1 polymer ?
#
loop_
_entity_poly.entity_id
_entity_poly.type
_entity_poly.pdbx_seq_one_letter_code
_entity_poly.pdbx_strand_id
1 'polypeptide(L)' 'MITMEMVSKINELARKQREGKLTETEREEQAILRRAYIDNIKNQIKTVFDAAKNDAHTQNCNCGCHHKH' A
#
# COMPACT_ATOMS: atom_id res chain seq x y z
N MET A 1 -8.14 5.76 -4.24
CA MET A 1 -7.19 5.36 -5.30
C MET A 1 -5.95 6.20 -5.12
N ILE A 2 -4.75 5.61 -5.09
CA ILE A 2 -3.51 6.41 -5.05
C ILE A 2 -3.35 7.04 -6.44
N THR A 3 -3.32 8.37 -6.50
CA THR A 3 -2.98 9.10 -7.73
C THR A 3 -1.53 9.56 -7.67
N MET A 4 -0.91 9.75 -8.84
CA MET A 4 0.43 10.33 -8.92
C MET A 4 0.47 11.72 -8.29
N GLU A 5 -0.61 12.49 -8.44
CA GLU A 5 -0.78 13.81 -7.82
C GLU A 5 -0.72 13.74 -6.28
N MET A 6 -1.36 12.73 -5.68
CA MET A 6 -1.34 12.54 -4.23
C MET A 6 0.07 12.27 -3.71
N VAL A 7 0.86 11.46 -4.43
CA VAL A 7 2.25 11.16 -4.09
C VAL A 7 3.14 12.39 -4.27
N SER A 8 2.98 13.13 -5.37
CA SER A 8 3.69 14.40 -5.61
C SER A 8 3.41 15.41 -4.50
N LYS A 9 2.14 15.56 -4.09
CA LYS A 9 1.75 16.47 -3.01
C LYS A 9 2.38 16.07 -1.67
N ILE A 10 2.39 14.77 -1.32
CA ILE A 10 3.07 14.28 -0.11
C ILE A 10 4.56 14.62 -0.14
N ASN A 11 5.22 14.49 -1.29
CA ASN A 11 6.65 14.80 -1.46
C ASN A 11 6.93 16.31 -1.35
N GLU A 12 6.10 17.15 -1.94
CA GLU A 12 6.18 18.62 -1.81
C GLU A 12 6.05 19.05 -0.36
N LEU A 13 5.03 18.55 0.35
CA LEU A 13 4.82 18.84 1.78
C LEU A 13 5.98 18.31 2.63
N ALA A 14 6.52 17.12 2.32
CA ALA A 14 7.70 16.58 3.01
C ALA A 14 8.96 17.44 2.77
N ARG A 15 9.10 18.04 1.59
CA ARG A 15 10.18 19.00 1.32
C ARG A 15 10.00 20.27 2.14
N LYS A 16 8.80 20.87 2.17
CA LYS A 16 8.50 22.04 2.99
C LYS A 16 8.74 21.79 4.49
N GLN A 17 8.39 20.61 4.97
CA GLN A 17 8.66 20.16 6.34
C GLN A 17 10.16 20.16 6.66
N ARG A 18 10.99 19.60 5.77
CA ARG A 18 12.45 19.59 5.93
C ARG A 18 13.06 20.99 5.89
N GLU A 19 12.50 21.88 5.08
CA GLU A 19 12.92 23.29 5.00
C GLU A 19 12.40 24.13 6.18
N GLY A 20 11.59 23.57 7.08
CA GLY A 20 11.01 24.29 8.23
C GLY A 20 9.92 25.30 7.86
N LYS A 21 9.38 25.24 6.63
CA LYS A 21 8.38 26.19 6.09
C LYS A 21 6.96 25.65 6.08
N LEU A 22 6.72 24.53 6.77
CA LEU A 22 5.42 23.87 6.77
C LEU A 22 4.45 24.58 7.71
N THR A 23 3.29 24.98 7.20
CA THR A 23 2.24 25.57 8.04
C THR A 23 1.46 24.48 8.82
N GLU A 24 0.71 24.91 9.83
CA GLU A 24 -0.21 24.03 10.59
C GLU A 24 -1.20 23.31 9.65
N THR A 25 -1.80 24.07 8.72
CA THR A 25 -2.76 23.57 7.73
C THR A 25 -2.14 22.57 6.77
N GLU A 26 -0.93 22.85 6.29
CA GLU A 26 -0.18 21.93 5.41
C GLU A 26 0.23 20.65 6.14
N ARG A 27 0.48 20.74 7.46
CA ARG A 27 0.78 19.58 8.30
C ARG A 27 -0.42 18.66 8.45
N GLU A 28 -1.61 19.23 8.65
CA GLU A 28 -2.87 18.48 8.67
C GLU A 28 -3.15 17.82 7.30
N GLU A 29 -2.99 18.57 6.21
CA GLU A 29 -3.13 18.05 4.85
C GLU A 29 -2.15 16.89 4.60
N GLN A 30 -0.89 17.05 5.00
CA GLN A 30 0.11 15.99 4.88
C GLN A 30 -0.28 14.74 5.67
N ALA A 31 -0.84 14.89 6.88
CA ALA A 31 -1.28 13.77 7.71
C ALA A 31 -2.44 13.01 7.07
N ILE A 32 -3.45 13.72 6.54
CA ILE A 32 -4.60 13.14 5.84
C ILE A 32 -4.13 12.37 4.60
N LEU A 33 -3.30 13.00 3.77
CA LEU A 33 -2.77 12.38 2.55
C LEU A 33 -1.93 11.14 2.85
N ARG A 34 -1.04 11.20 3.85
CA ARG A 34 -0.24 10.05 4.27
C ARG A 34 -1.11 8.92 4.79
N ARG A 35 -2.17 9.22 5.54
CA ARG A 35 -3.08 8.19 6.05
C ARG A 35 -3.80 7.48 4.91
N ALA A 36 -4.37 8.24 3.98
CA ALA A 36 -5.04 7.69 2.80
C ALA A 36 -4.09 6.83 1.94
N TYR A 37 -2.84 7.26 1.78
CA TYR A 37 -1.82 6.48 1.07
C TYR A 37 -1.55 5.14 1.78
N ILE A 38 -1.27 5.17 3.09
CA ILE A 38 -0.96 3.96 3.88
C ILE A 38 -2.13 2.97 3.85
N ASP A 39 -3.36 3.44 4.02
CA ASP A 39 -4.53 2.56 4.04
C ASP A 39 -4.75 1.90 2.66
N ASN A 40 -4.46 2.62 1.57
CA ASN A 40 -4.52 2.03 0.24
C ASN A 40 -3.41 1.01 -0.01
N ILE A 41 -2.17 1.29 0.39
CA ILE A 41 -1.05 0.34 0.28
C ILE A 41 -1.32 -0.92 1.11
N LYS A 42 -1.86 -0.78 2.34
CA LYS A 42 -2.25 -1.92 3.18
C LYS A 42 -3.26 -2.82 2.47
N ASN A 43 -4.27 -2.24 1.84
CA ASN A 43 -5.27 -3.00 1.10
C ASN A 43 -4.65 -3.73 -0.10
N GLN A 44 -3.78 -3.08 -0.87
CA GLN A 44 -3.08 -3.72 -1.98
C GLN A 44 -2.21 -4.89 -1.51
N ILE A 45 -1.44 -4.71 -0.44
CA ILE A 45 -0.61 -5.77 0.16
C ILE A 45 -1.49 -6.93 0.64
N LYS A 46 -2.62 -6.64 1.29
CA LYS A 46 -3.56 -7.66 1.73
C LYS A 46 -4.11 -8.46 0.55
N THR A 47 -4.52 -7.81 -0.53
CA THR A 47 -4.99 -8.50 -1.74
C THR A 47 -3.91 -9.42 -2.34
N VAL A 48 -2.67 -8.94 -2.46
CA VAL A 48 -1.55 -9.75 -2.97
C VAL A 48 -1.26 -10.93 -2.04
N PHE A 49 -1.29 -10.70 -0.72
CA PHE A 49 -1.04 -11.73 0.27
C PHE A 49 -2.15 -12.80 0.31
N ASP A 50 -3.41 -12.38 0.22
CA ASP A 50 -4.55 -13.28 0.14
C ASP A 50 -4.50 -14.08 -1.16
N ALA A 51 -4.13 -13.47 -2.29
CA ALA A 51 -3.88 -14.19 -3.54
C ALA A 51 -2.78 -15.24 -3.40
N ALA A 52 -1.62 -14.87 -2.83
CA ALA A 52 -0.51 -15.80 -2.61
C ALA A 52 -0.85 -16.95 -1.65
N LYS A 53 -1.78 -16.76 -0.71
CA LYS A 53 -2.31 -17.83 0.14
C LYS A 53 -3.27 -18.77 -0.61
N ASN A 54 -4.05 -18.22 -1.54
CA ASN A 54 -5.04 -18.98 -2.30
C ASN A 54 -4.41 -19.84 -3.41
N ASP A 55 -3.12 -19.67 -3.71
CA ASP A 55 -2.31 -20.62 -4.49
C ASP A 55 -2.01 -21.92 -3.71
N ALA A 56 -2.47 -22.05 -2.47
CA ALA A 56 -2.59 -23.33 -1.78
C ALA A 56 -3.70 -24.17 -2.45
N HIS A 57 -3.33 -24.87 -3.53
CA HIS A 57 -4.07 -25.92 -4.24
C HIS A 57 -5.60 -25.80 -4.21
N THR A 58 -6.18 -25.36 -5.32
CA THR A 58 -7.56 -25.71 -5.64
C THR A 58 -7.69 -27.24 -5.55
N GLN A 59 -8.77 -27.74 -4.94
CA GLN A 59 -8.98 -29.14 -4.53
C GLN A 59 -9.02 -30.16 -5.69
N ASN A 60 -8.49 -29.83 -6.88
CA ASN A 60 -8.39 -30.72 -8.02
C ASN A 60 -7.17 -30.41 -8.91
N CYS A 61 -6.00 -30.19 -8.29
CA CYS A 61 -4.77 -29.88 -9.02
C CYS A 61 -4.03 -31.16 -9.45
N ASN A 62 -3.86 -31.36 -10.76
CA ASN A 62 -3.16 -32.50 -11.39
C ASN A 62 -1.63 -32.29 -11.48
N CYS A 63 -1.02 -31.59 -10.53
CA CYS A 63 0.44 -31.62 -10.39
C CYS A 63 0.79 -32.87 -9.56
N GLY A 64 1.62 -33.77 -10.09
CA GLY A 64 1.96 -35.07 -9.49
C GLY A 64 2.72 -35.04 -8.15
N CYS A 65 2.42 -34.09 -7.28
CA CYS A 65 3.02 -33.86 -5.96
C CYS A 65 2.41 -34.74 -4.85
N HIS A 66 1.41 -35.59 -5.14
CA HIS A 66 0.84 -36.57 -4.20
C HIS A 66 1.58 -37.91 -4.24
N HIS A 67 2.88 -37.92 -3.94
CA HIS A 67 3.58 -39.13 -3.52
C HIS A 67 4.27 -38.86 -2.19
N LYS A 68 3.56 -39.14 -1.09
CA LYS A 68 4.19 -39.55 0.16
C LYS A 68 3.52 -40.86 0.60
N HIS A 69 4.37 -41.87 0.79
CA HIS A 69 4.09 -43.14 1.43
C HIS A 69 3.40 -42.98 2.78
#